data_AF-A0A7W5EFC5-F1
#
_entry.id   AF-A0A7W5EFC5-F1
#
_cell.length_a   1.000
_cell.length_b   1.000
_cell.length_c   1.000
_cell.angle_alpha   90.00
_cell.angle_beta   90.00
_cell.angle_gamma   90.00
#
_symmetry.space_group_name_H-M   'P 1'
#
loop_
_entity.id
_entity.type
_entity.pdbx_description
1 polymer ?
#
loop_
_entity_poly.entity_id
_entity_poly.type
_entity_poly.pdbx_seq_one_letter_code
_entity_poly.pdbx_strand_id
1 'polypeptide(L)'
;MASVINTNIASLNSQRNLSGSQGALSTSLQRLSSGLRINSAKDDAAGLAISDRMNSQIRGMNQATRNANDGVSMAQTAEGALSSSGDILQRIRELAVQSSNSTNSA
;
A
#
# COMPACT_ATOMS: atom_id res chain seq x y z
N MET A 1 -12.52 12.58 65.00
CA MET A 1 -13.17 12.45 63.67
C MET A 1 -13.30 13.85 63.08
N ALA A 2 -12.55 14.16 62.02
CA ALA A 2 -12.60 15.48 61.39
C ALA A 2 -13.91 15.60 60.60
N SER A 3 -14.93 16.22 61.20
CA SER A 3 -16.18 16.54 60.51
C SER A 3 -15.99 17.86 59.76
N VAL A 4 -15.66 17.76 58.48
CA VAL A 4 -15.55 18.90 57.57
C VAL A 4 -16.91 19.10 56.91
N ILE A 5 -17.68 20.08 57.38
CA ILE A 5 -19.07 20.32 56.93
C ILE A 5 -19.12 20.99 55.54
N ASN A 6 -18.13 21.81 55.20
CA ASN A 6 -18.15 22.64 53.99
C ASN A 6 -17.48 22.01 52.76
N THR A 7 -16.69 20.95 52.92
CA THR A 7 -15.99 20.29 51.80
C THR A 7 -15.94 18.79 52.01
N ASN A 8 -16.63 18.06 51.14
CA ASN A 8 -16.67 16.60 51.17
C ASN A 8 -15.52 16.01 50.36
N ILE A 9 -14.42 15.71 51.06
CA ILE A 9 -13.20 15.13 50.46
C ILE A 9 -13.48 13.76 49.83
N ALA A 10 -14.37 12.95 50.41
CA ALA A 10 -14.75 11.64 49.85
C ALA A 10 -15.48 11.79 48.51
N SER A 11 -16.40 12.76 48.40
CA SER A 11 -17.09 13.09 47.14
C SER A 11 -16.10 13.59 46.07
N LEU A 12 -15.16 14.48 46.44
CA LEU A 12 -14.11 14.95 45.53
C LEU A 12 -13.18 13.81 45.06
N ASN A 13 -12.87 12.84 45.94
CA ASN A 13 -12.12 11.64 45.56
C ASN A 13 -12.90 10.77 44.58
N SER A 14 -14.19 10.52 44.85
CA SER A 14 -15.06 9.78 43.93
C SER A 14 -15.17 10.48 42.56
N GLN A 15 -15.30 11.80 42.54
CA GLN A 15 -15.35 12.58 41.30
C GLN A 15 -14.04 12.50 40.51
N ARG A 16 -12.87 12.58 41.18
CA ARG A 16 -11.57 12.38 40.54
C ARG A 16 -11.42 10.99 39.92
N ASN A 17 -11.83 9.94 40.63
CA ASN A 17 -11.83 8.58 40.10
C ASN A 17 -12.77 8.44 38.90
N LEU A 18 -13.98 9.01 38.98
CA LEU A 18 -14.94 9.04 37.87
C LEU A 18 -14.36 9.73 36.63
N SER A 19 -13.72 10.90 36.78
CA SER A 19 -13.05 11.58 35.67
C SER A 19 -11.94 10.74 35.04
N GLY A 20 -11.16 10.01 35.85
CA GLY A 20 -10.16 9.05 35.36
C GLY A 20 -10.79 7.91 34.55
N SER A 21 -11.84 7.29 35.06
CA SER A 21 -12.59 6.22 34.37
C SER A 21 -13.23 6.72 33.08
N GLN A 22 -13.81 7.93 33.07
CA GLN A 22 -14.39 8.54 31.89
C GLN A 22 -13.35 8.78 30.79
N GLY A 23 -12.15 9.22 31.17
CA GLY A 23 -11.02 9.39 30.25
C GLY A 23 -10.59 8.07 29.61
N ALA A 24 -10.41 7.01 30.42
CA ALA A 24 -10.03 5.68 29.94
C ALA A 24 -11.11 5.05 29.03
N LEU A 25 -12.39 5.26 29.35
CA LEU A 25 -13.51 4.83 28.52
C LEU A 25 -13.50 5.55 27.16
N SER A 26 -13.28 6.87 27.15
CA SER A 26 -13.20 7.66 25.91
C SER A 26 -12.08 7.16 24.99
N THR A 27 -10.89 6.88 25.53
CA THR A 27 -9.79 6.29 24.75
C THR A 27 -10.13 4.88 24.23
N SER A 28 -10.79 4.05 25.04
CA SER A 28 -11.22 2.72 24.61
C SER A 28 -12.24 2.79 23.48
N LEU A 29 -13.21 3.71 23.56
CA LEU A 29 -14.18 3.94 22.50
C LEU A 29 -13.54 4.48 21.21
N GLN A 30 -12.54 5.35 21.31
CA GLN A 30 -11.79 5.83 20.14
C GLN A 30 -11.03 4.70 19.45
N ARG A 31 -10.37 3.82 20.21
CA ARG A 31 -9.69 2.63 19.66
C ARG A 31 -10.67 1.64 19.06
N LEU A 32 -11.83 1.44 19.69
CA LEU A 32 -12.88 0.56 19.15
C LEU A 32 -13.45 1.11 17.84
N SER A 33 -13.75 2.42 17.79
CA SER A 33 -14.34 3.05 16.61
C SER A 33 -13.38 3.14 15.42
N SER A 34 -12.08 3.29 15.68
CA SER A 34 -11.05 3.33 14.64
C SER A 34 -10.57 1.95 14.22
N GLY A 35 -10.69 0.95 15.10
CA GLY A 35 -10.02 -0.34 14.98
C GLY A 35 -8.49 -0.25 15.14
N LEU A 36 -7.93 0.92 15.44
CA LEU A 36 -6.49 1.15 15.56
C LEU A 36 -6.11 1.30 17.03
N ARG A 37 -5.04 0.61 17.43
CA ARG A 37 -4.47 0.76 18.78
C ARG A 37 -3.84 2.14 18.97
N ILE A 38 -3.18 2.66 17.93
CA ILE A 38 -2.51 3.96 17.90
C ILE A 38 -3.32 4.85 16.98
N ASN A 39 -4.00 5.85 17.54
CA ASN A 39 -4.81 6.80 16.76
C ASN A 39 -4.11 8.14 16.58
N SER A 40 -3.21 8.49 17.49
CA SER A 40 -2.50 9.76 17.49
C SER A 40 -1.07 9.60 17.98
N ALA A 41 -0.21 10.58 17.66
CA ALA A 41 1.16 10.63 18.17
C ALA A 41 1.22 10.75 19.70
N LYS A 42 0.13 11.19 20.35
CA LYS A 42 0.00 11.21 21.81
C LYS A 42 -0.06 9.80 22.40
N ASP A 43 -0.64 8.84 21.67
CA ASP A 43 -0.78 7.46 22.14
C ASP A 43 0.56 6.70 22.07
N ASP A 44 1.28 6.86 20.95
CA ASP A 44 2.59 6.26 20.71
C ASP A 44 3.25 6.92 19.48
N ALA A 45 4.09 7.93 19.69
CA ALA A 45 4.74 8.66 18.60
C ALA A 45 5.71 7.78 17.78
N ALA A 46 6.44 6.87 18.45
CA ALA A 46 7.39 5.98 17.78
C ALA A 46 6.65 4.89 16.98
N GLY A 47 5.62 4.28 17.59
CA GLY A 47 4.78 3.29 16.92
C GLY A 47 4.02 3.87 15.73
N LEU A 48 3.54 5.11 15.83
CA LEU A 48 2.91 5.82 14.72
C LEU A 48 3.92 6.08 13.58
N ALA A 49 5.10 6.61 13.89
CA ALA A 49 6.12 6.90 12.89
C ALA A 49 6.60 5.63 12.14
N ILE A 50 6.76 4.52 12.86
CA ILE A 50 7.10 3.22 12.26
C ILE A 50 5.94 2.74 11.36
N SER A 51 4.70 2.85 11.83
CA SER A 51 3.50 2.47 11.06
C SER A 51 3.38 3.28 9.77
N ASP A 52 3.61 4.60 9.82
CA ASP A 52 3.59 5.48 8.66
C ASP A 52 4.70 5.14 7.66
N ARG A 53 5.91 4.85 8.16
CA ARG A 53 7.03 4.38 7.32
C ARG A 53 6.68 3.07 6.62
N MET A 54 6.11 2.11 7.33
CA MET A 54 5.68 0.83 6.73
C MET A 54 4.56 1.05 5.71
N ASN A 55 3.58 1.92 5.99
CA ASN A 55 2.51 2.25 5.05
C ASN A 55 3.07 2.89 3.77
N SER A 56 4.02 3.82 3.91
CA SER A 56 4.73 4.42 2.77
C SER A 56 5.46 3.36 1.93
N GLN A 57 6.17 2.43 2.57
CA GLN A 57 6.84 1.32 1.89
C GLN A 57 5.84 0.41 1.16
N ILE A 58 4.72 0.06 1.79
CA ILE A 58 3.66 -0.75 1.17
C ILE A 58 3.10 -0.05 -0.07
N ARG A 59 2.81 1.25 0.01
CA ARG A 59 2.34 2.03 -1.15
C ARG A 59 3.38 2.06 -2.27
N GLY A 60 4.66 2.24 -1.92
CA GLY A 60 5.77 2.18 -2.87
C GLY A 60 5.87 0.81 -3.56
N MET A 61 5.80 -0.28 -2.79
CA MET A 61 5.82 -1.64 -3.33
C MET A 61 4.62 -1.92 -4.24
N ASN A 62 3.41 -1.50 -3.87
CA ASN A 62 2.22 -1.64 -4.72
C ASN A 62 2.40 -0.94 -6.07
N GLN A 63 3.02 0.25 -6.08
CA GLN A 63 3.34 0.93 -7.33
C GLN A 63 4.42 0.19 -8.12
N ALA A 64 5.47 -0.29 -7.46
CA ALA A 64 6.52 -1.08 -8.10
C ALA A 64 5.97 -2.35 -8.77
N THR A 65 5.04 -3.05 -8.11
CA THR A 65 4.35 -4.21 -8.69
C THR A 65 3.54 -3.83 -9.94
N ARG A 66 2.80 -2.71 -9.91
CA ARG A 66 2.10 -2.23 -11.12
C ARG A 66 3.08 -1.93 -12.26
N ASN A 67 4.15 -1.18 -11.97
CA ASN A 67 5.16 -0.86 -12.97
C ASN A 67 5.83 -2.13 -13.55
N ALA A 68 6.07 -3.15 -12.72
CA ALA A 68 6.63 -4.42 -13.17
C ALA A 68 5.67 -5.15 -14.13
N ASN A 69 4.38 -5.17 -13.82
CA ASN A 69 3.36 -5.75 -14.71
C ASN A 69 3.28 -4.98 -16.04
N ASP A 70 3.33 -3.65 -16.00
CA ASP A 70 3.35 -2.82 -17.23
C ASP A 70 4.60 -3.13 -18.08
N GLY A 71 5.76 -3.31 -17.43
CA GLY A 71 7.00 -3.73 -18.08
C GLY A 71 6.89 -5.12 -18.74
N VAL A 72 6.23 -6.07 -18.08
CA VAL A 72 5.94 -7.40 -18.64
C VAL A 72 5.01 -7.29 -19.84
N SER A 73 3.92 -6.52 -19.75
CA SER A 73 3.00 -6.33 -20.88
C SER A 73 3.68 -5.65 -22.08
N MET A 74 4.58 -4.70 -21.83
CA MET A 74 5.38 -4.08 -22.88
C MET A 74 6.35 -5.08 -23.51
N ALA A 75 7.04 -5.89 -22.70
CA ALA A 75 7.95 -6.93 -23.20
C ALA A 75 7.21 -7.97 -24.04
N GLN A 76 6.03 -8.42 -23.62
CA GLN A 76 5.18 -9.34 -24.39
C GLN A 76 4.71 -8.73 -25.72
N THR A 77 4.35 -7.44 -25.72
CA THR A 77 3.98 -6.73 -26.96
C THR A 77 5.16 -6.65 -27.92
N ALA A 78 6.35 -6.35 -27.40
CA ALA A 78 7.59 -6.33 -28.18
C ALA A 78 7.94 -7.72 -28.73
N GLU A 79 7.79 -8.78 -27.93
CA GLU A 79 8.02 -10.17 -28.34
C GLU A 79 7.08 -10.57 -29.49
N GLY A 80 5.79 -10.22 -29.41
CA GLY A 80 4.84 -10.44 -30.50
C GLY A 80 5.23 -9.73 -31.80
N ALA A 81 5.67 -8.47 -31.70
CA ALA A 81 6.13 -7.70 -32.87
C ALA A 81 7.43 -8.27 -33.48
N LEU A 82 8.36 -8.74 -32.63
CA LEU A 82 9.60 -9.39 -33.08
C LEU A 82 9.31 -10.72 -33.77
N SER A 83 8.35 -11.50 -33.27
CA SER A 83 7.90 -12.74 -33.92
C SER A 83 7.41 -12.48 -35.34
N SER A 84 6.50 -11.52 -35.52
CA SER A 84 6.03 -11.13 -36.87
C SER A 84 7.15 -10.59 -37.77
N SER A 85 8.10 -9.85 -37.21
CA SER A 85 9.28 -9.37 -37.96
C SER A 85 10.15 -10.55 -38.43
N GLY A 86 10.32 -11.57 -37.58
CA GLY A 86 11.00 -12.82 -37.93
C GLY A 86 10.33 -13.54 -39.10
N ASP A 87 9.01 -13.67 -39.07
CA ASP A 87 8.23 -14.29 -40.16
C ASP A 87 8.38 -13.52 -41.47
N ILE A 88 8.33 -12.19 -41.42
CA ILE A 88 8.56 -11.33 -42.60
C ILE A 88 9.97 -11.54 -43.16
N LEU A 89 11.00 -11.59 -42.30
CA LEU A 89 12.38 -11.83 -42.74
C LEU A 89 12.56 -13.22 -43.37
N GLN A 90 11.89 -14.24 -42.85
CA GLN A 90 11.88 -15.57 -43.46
C GLN A 90 11.21 -15.51 -44.85
N ARG A 91 10.07 -14.84 -44.97
CA ARG A 91 9.39 -14.66 -46.26
C ARG A 91 10.24 -13.89 -47.27
N ILE A 92 10.93 -12.83 -46.85
CA ILE A 92 11.86 -12.09 -47.70
C ILE A 92 12.99 -13.01 -48.18
N ARG A 93 13.54 -13.86 -47.31
CA ARG A 93 14.57 -14.83 -47.68
C ARG A 93 14.08 -15.83 -48.73
N GLU A 94 12.88 -16.37 -48.57
CA GLU A 94 12.25 -17.25 -49.57
C GLU A 94 12.11 -16.53 -50.92
N LEU A 95 11.58 -15.30 -50.92
CA LEU A 95 11.41 -14.50 -52.12
C LEU A 95 12.75 -14.17 -52.80
N ALA A 96 13.79 -13.86 -52.02
CA ALA A 96 15.12 -13.60 -52.54
C ALA A 96 15.70 -14.84 -53.23
N VAL A 97 15.60 -16.02 -52.62
CA VAL A 97 16.02 -17.30 -53.23
C VAL A 97 15.20 -17.60 -54.48
N GLN A 98 13.88 -17.39 -54.43
CA GLN A 98 13.00 -17.57 -55.59
C GLN A 98 13.39 -16.63 -56.74
N SER A 99 13.74 -15.37 -56.45
CA SER A 99 14.17 -14.39 -57.46
C SER A 99 15.54 -14.71 -58.06
N SER A 100 16.41 -15.39 -57.32
CA SER A 100 17.73 -15.81 -57.78
C SER A 100 17.69 -17.01 -58.73
N ASN A 101 16.57 -17.76 -58.79
CA ASN A 101 16.38 -18.82 -59.77
C ASN A 101 15.93 -18.23 -61.10
N SER A 102 16.78 -18.33 -62.14
CA SER A 102 16.56 -17.76 -63.48
C SER A 102 15.29 -18.23 -64.21
N THR A 103 14.61 -19.28 -63.72
CA THR A 103 13.37 -19.80 -64.32
C THR A 103 12.17 -18.89 -64.12
N ASN A 104 12.26 -17.84 -63.28
CA ASN A 104 11.18 -16.86 -63.11
C ASN A 104 11.10 -15.84 -64.28
N SER A 105 11.92 -16.00 -65.33
CA SER A 105 11.97 -15.11 -66.51
C SER A 105 12.27 -15.87 -67.82
N ALA A 106 11.72 -17.08 -68.01
CA ALA A 106 11.78 -17.81 -69.28
C ALA A 106 10.39 -18.27 -69.73
#